data_AF-A0AAN4YQK2-F1
#
_entry.id   AF-A0AAN4YQK2-F1
#
_cell.length_a   1.000
_cell.length_b   1.000
_cell.length_c   1.000
_cell.angle_alpha   90.00
_cell.angle_beta   90.00
_cell.angle_gamma   90.00
#
_symmetry.space_group_name_H-M   'P 1'
#
loop_
_entity.id
_entity.type
_entity.pdbx_description
1 polymer ?
#
loop_
_entity_poly.entity_id
_entity_poly.type
_entity_poly.pdbx_seq_one_letter_code
_entity_poly.pdbx_strand_id
1 'polypeptide(L)'
;MAVPRLSGHPEIGYMPDYDSYLARGKRRQETETLDKNVPEGFPSQLNGSLVWDPRSLANTYDWNYHLTAEELDEINNALRHFKCMIERRRF
;
A
#
# COMPACT_ATOMS: atom_id res chain seq x y z
N MET A 1 -19.53 27.79 8.86
CA MET A 1 -18.71 28.55 9.84
C MET A 1 -17.26 28.28 9.50
N ALA A 2 -16.53 29.26 8.95
CA ALA A 2 -15.12 29.08 8.61
C ALA A 2 -14.29 29.14 9.91
N VAL A 3 -13.54 28.08 10.20
CA VAL A 3 -12.68 28.01 11.39
C VAL A 3 -11.48 28.95 11.15
N PRO A 4 -11.13 29.84 12.11
CA PRO A 4 -9.99 30.74 11.95
C PRO A 4 -8.70 29.95 11.73
N ARG A 5 -7.92 30.37 10.74
CA ARG A 5 -6.64 29.75 10.38
C ARG A 5 -5.61 30.01 11.48
N LEU A 6 -5.08 28.96 12.09
CA LEU A 6 -3.88 29.05 12.92
C LEU A 6 -2.67 29.14 12.00
N SER A 7 -1.91 30.25 12.08
CA SER A 7 -0.70 30.47 11.30
C SER A 7 0.30 29.33 11.55
N GLY A 8 0.63 28.58 10.50
CA GLY A 8 1.62 27.50 10.53
C GLY A 8 1.05 26.08 10.39
N HIS A 9 -0.27 25.88 10.51
CA HIS A 9 -0.85 24.56 10.30
C HIS A 9 -1.28 24.36 8.84
N PRO A 10 -0.90 23.24 8.20
CA PRO A 10 -1.40 22.91 6.88
C PRO A 10 -2.91 22.63 6.96
N GLU A 11 -3.66 23.14 5.99
CA GLU A 11 -5.09 22.84 5.79
C GLU A 11 -5.20 21.40 5.26
N ILE A 12 -5.15 20.43 6.17
CA ILE A 12 -5.27 19.00 5.86
C ILE A 12 -6.62 18.49 6.38
N GLY A 13 -7.54 18.21 5.46
CA GLY A 13 -8.78 17.53 5.77
C GLY A 13 -8.56 16.05 6.11
N TYR A 14 -9.54 15.41 6.75
CA TYR A 14 -9.52 13.96 6.97
C TYR A 14 -9.55 13.19 5.64
N MET A 15 -10.36 13.66 4.68
CA MET A 15 -10.42 13.07 3.35
C MET A 15 -9.27 13.59 2.48
N PRO A 16 -8.65 12.72 1.67
CA PRO A 16 -7.73 13.18 0.63
C PRO A 16 -8.44 14.14 -0.33
N ASP A 17 -7.83 15.31 -0.54
CA ASP A 17 -8.26 16.29 -1.53
C ASP A 17 -7.18 16.42 -2.61
N TYR A 18 -7.56 16.08 -3.84
CA TYR A 18 -6.65 16.07 -4.99
C TYR A 18 -6.21 17.48 -5.40
N ASP A 19 -7.12 18.46 -5.37
CA ASP A 19 -6.81 19.83 -5.77
C ASP A 19 -5.86 20.47 -4.77
N SER A 20 -6.10 20.26 -3.48
CA SER A 20 -5.21 20.69 -2.40
C SER A 20 -3.82 20.03 -2.50
N TYR A 21 -3.75 18.74 -2.89
CA TYR A 21 -2.49 18.05 -3.14
C TYR A 21 -1.69 18.70 -4.30
N LEU A 22 -2.35 18.95 -5.44
CA LEU A 22 -1.71 19.58 -6.60
C LEU A 22 -1.26 21.00 -6.29
N ALA A 23 -2.11 21.81 -5.64
CA ALA A 23 -1.79 23.18 -5.28
C ALA A 23 -0.58 23.26 -4.32
N ARG A 24 -0.49 22.33 -3.35
CA ARG A 24 0.67 22.21 -2.48
C ARG A 24 1.92 21.85 -3.28
N GLY A 25 1.83 20.87 -4.19
CA GLY A 25 2.96 20.46 -5.04
C GLY A 25 3.53 21.62 -5.84
N LYS A 26 2.66 22.38 -6.52
CA LYS A 26 3.05 23.57 -7.29
C LYS A 26 3.72 24.63 -6.41
N ARG A 27 3.12 24.98 -5.26
CA ARG A 27 3.68 25.96 -4.34
C ARG A 27 5.09 25.58 -3.90
N ARG A 28 5.30 24.34 -3.48
CA ARG A 28 6.61 23.86 -3.00
C ARG A 28 7.68 23.93 -4.09
N GLN A 29 7.33 23.61 -5.33
CA GLN A 29 8.25 23.73 -6.47
C GLN A 29 8.64 25.20 -6.76
N GLU A 30 7.74 26.15 -6.51
CA GLU A 30 7.99 27.59 -6.73
C GLU A 30 8.73 28.26 -5.57
N THR A 31 8.50 27.83 -4.32
CA THR A 31 8.97 28.55 -3.12
C THR A 31 10.11 27.87 -2.37
N GLU A 32 10.33 26.58 -2.55
CA GLU A 32 11.32 25.80 -1.79
C GLU A 32 12.49 25.34 -2.68
N THR A 33 13.70 25.30 -2.10
CA THR A 33 14.84 24.63 -2.71
C THR A 33 14.77 23.15 -2.35
N LEU A 34 14.22 22.34 -3.27
CA LEU A 34 14.14 20.89 -3.10
C LEU A 34 15.42 20.24 -3.59
N ASP A 35 16.11 19.49 -2.72
CA ASP A 35 17.25 18.69 -3.15
C ASP A 35 16.78 17.60 -4.13
N LYS A 36 17.55 17.44 -5.20
CA LYS A 36 17.28 16.46 -6.26
C LYS A 36 17.99 15.14 -5.98
N ASN A 37 18.87 15.11 -4.99
CA ASN A 37 19.63 13.95 -4.61
C ASN A 37 18.98 13.24 -3.43
N VAL A 38 19.29 11.95 -3.33
CA VAL A 38 18.89 11.14 -2.18
C VAL A 38 19.70 11.62 -0.96
N PRO A 39 19.12 11.71 0.25
CA PRO A 39 19.84 12.14 1.43
C PRO A 39 21.08 11.29 1.73
N GLU A 40 22.04 11.87 2.43
CA GLU A 40 23.23 11.16 2.88
C GLU A 40 22.86 9.90 3.68
N GLY A 41 23.54 8.78 3.40
CA GLY A 41 23.27 7.48 4.02
C GLY A 41 22.24 6.61 3.28
N PHE A 42 21.55 7.15 2.27
CA PHE A 42 20.68 6.35 1.40
C PHE A 42 21.37 5.94 0.11
N PRO A 43 21.11 4.72 -0.40
CA PRO A 43 21.66 4.30 -1.67
C PRO A 43 21.00 5.08 -2.82
N SER A 44 21.80 5.47 -3.81
CA SER A 44 21.31 6.15 -5.02
C SER A 44 20.39 5.26 -5.87
N GLN A 45 20.55 3.95 -5.76
CA GLN A 45 19.73 2.94 -6.43
C GLN A 45 19.54 1.74 -5.51
N LEU A 46 18.35 1.15 -5.55
CA LEU A 46 18.08 -0.12 -4.88
C LEU A 46 18.54 -1.26 -5.78
N ASN A 47 19.34 -2.17 -5.23
CA ASN A 47 19.78 -3.40 -5.89
C ASN A 47 19.35 -4.59 -5.04
N GLY A 48 18.75 -5.60 -5.64
CA GLY A 48 18.36 -6.81 -4.94
C GLY A 48 17.27 -7.59 -5.66
N SER A 49 17.02 -8.82 -5.20
CA SER A 49 16.00 -9.72 -5.78
C SER A 49 14.56 -9.20 -5.65
N LEU A 50 14.33 -8.24 -4.75
CA LEU A 50 13.03 -7.61 -4.50
C LEU A 50 12.86 -6.27 -5.24
N VAL A 51 13.84 -5.84 -6.04
CA VAL A 51 13.72 -4.66 -6.88
C VAL A 51 13.06 -5.06 -8.19
N TRP A 52 11.89 -4.49 -8.49
CA TRP A 52 11.11 -4.83 -9.67
C TRP A 52 10.68 -3.58 -10.44
N ASP A 53 10.52 -3.72 -11.76
CA ASP A 53 9.93 -2.71 -12.63
C ASP A 53 8.47 -3.11 -12.93
N PRO A 54 7.48 -2.24 -12.70
CA PRO A 54 6.07 -2.51 -13.02
C PRO A 54 5.85 -3.07 -14.44
N ARG A 55 6.67 -2.66 -15.41
CA ARG A 55 6.55 -3.08 -16.81
C ARG A 55 7.09 -4.49 -17.06
N SER A 56 8.03 -4.97 -16.24
CA SER A 56 8.64 -6.29 -16.37
C SER A 56 8.13 -7.29 -15.33
N LEU A 57 7.40 -6.83 -14.31
CA LEU A 57 6.94 -7.62 -13.17
C LEU A 57 6.23 -8.91 -13.60
N ALA A 58 5.23 -8.81 -14.49
CA ALA A 58 4.46 -9.95 -14.98
C ALA A 58 5.27 -10.93 -15.85
N ASN A 59 6.37 -10.46 -16.45
CA ASN A 59 7.25 -11.31 -17.26
C ASN A 59 8.33 -12.02 -16.42
N THR A 60 8.67 -11.43 -15.27
CA THR A 60 9.84 -11.83 -14.48
C THR A 60 9.43 -12.70 -13.29
N TYR A 61 8.24 -12.46 -12.72
CA TYR A 61 7.80 -13.14 -11.52
C TYR A 61 6.41 -13.74 -11.71
N ASP A 62 6.32 -15.06 -11.51
CA ASP A 62 5.03 -15.72 -11.28
C ASP A 62 4.73 -15.70 -9.77
N TRP A 63 4.16 -14.59 -9.35
CA TRP A 63 3.62 -14.34 -8.02
C TRP A 63 2.32 -15.09 -7.70
N ASN A 64 1.74 -15.82 -8.66
CA ASN A 64 0.53 -16.59 -8.40
C ASN A 64 0.91 -17.94 -7.79
N TYR A 65 0.47 -18.18 -6.56
CA TYR A 65 0.54 -19.51 -5.99
C TYR A 65 -0.65 -20.35 -6.46
N HIS A 66 -0.37 -21.42 -7.19
CA HIS A 66 -1.39 -22.38 -7.62
C HIS A 66 -1.51 -23.48 -6.57
N LEU A 67 -2.67 -23.55 -5.92
CA LEU A 67 -2.95 -24.58 -4.92
C LEU A 67 -2.85 -25.97 -5.55
N THR A 68 -2.18 -26.89 -4.84
CA THR A 68 -2.15 -28.30 -5.24
C THR A 68 -3.48 -28.99 -4.93
N ALA A 69 -3.68 -30.17 -5.49
CA ALA A 69 -4.86 -30.97 -5.19
C ALA A 69 -4.94 -31.34 -3.70
N GLU A 70 -3.80 -31.64 -3.10
CA GLU A 70 -3.67 -31.98 -1.67
C GLU A 70 -4.02 -30.79 -0.77
N GLU A 71 -3.56 -29.59 -1.11
CA GLU A 71 -3.88 -28.37 -0.35
C GLU A 71 -5.37 -28.02 -0.46
N LEU A 72 -5.98 -28.21 -1.63
CA LEU A 72 -7.42 -28.05 -1.81
C LEU A 72 -8.21 -29.04 -0.95
N ASP A 73 -7.78 -30.29 -0.89
CA ASP A 73 -8.40 -31.31 -0.06
C ASP A 73 -8.26 -30.99 1.43
N GLU A 74 -7.09 -30.52 1.88
CA GLU A 74 -6.86 -30.07 3.25
C GLU A 74 -7.81 -28.92 3.63
N ILE A 75 -7.88 -27.88 2.81
CA ILE A 75 -8.76 -26.73 3.02
C ILE A 75 -10.23 -27.18 3.09
N ASN A 76 -10.65 -28.06 2.19
CA ASN A 76 -12.02 -28.60 2.18
C ASN A 76 -12.34 -29.39 3.46
N ASN A 77 -11.40 -30.20 3.94
CA ASN A 77 -11.56 -30.98 5.17
C ASN A 77 -11.64 -30.07 6.41
N ALA A 78 -10.77 -29.07 6.50
CA ALA A 78 -10.81 -28.07 7.57
C ALA A 78 -12.15 -27.31 7.57
N LEU A 79 -12.62 -26.89 6.40
CA LEU A 79 -13.89 -26.18 6.26
C LEU A 79 -15.09 -27.03 6.71
N ARG A 80 -15.12 -28.33 6.35
CA ARG A 80 -16.15 -29.27 6.84
C ARG A 80 -16.10 -29.41 8.37
N HIS A 81 -14.90 -29.53 8.93
CA HIS A 81 -14.71 -29.65 10.38
C HIS A 81 -15.26 -28.42 11.12
N PHE A 82 -14.94 -27.21 10.66
CA PHE A 82 -15.41 -25.97 11.28
C PHE A 82 -16.93 -25.81 11.18
N LYS A 83 -17.54 -26.15 10.03
CA LYS A 83 -19.01 -26.14 9.89
C LYS A 83 -19.68 -27.08 10.89
N CYS A 84 -19.20 -28.33 10.98
CA CYS A 84 -19.70 -29.29 11.96
C CYS A 84 -19.53 -28.78 13.41
N MET A 85 -18.43 -28.10 13.73
CA MET A 85 -18.21 -27.53 15.06
C MET A 85 -19.18 -26.38 15.38
N ILE A 86 -19.46 -25.54 14.39
CA ILE A 86 -20.41 -24.43 14.52
C ILE A 86 -21.83 -24.97 14.72
N GLU A 87 -22.24 -25.97 13.95
CA GLU A 87 -23.55 -26.60 14.07
C GLU A 87 -23.74 -27.29 15.42
N ARG A 88 -22.69 -27.96 15.94
CA ARG A 88 -22.69 -28.59 17.27
C ARG A 88 -22.73 -27.60 18.43
N ARG A 89 -22.33 -26.34 18.23
CA ARG A 89 -22.44 -25.27 19.25
C ARG A 89 -23.75 -24.50 19.20
N ARG A 90 -24.58 -24.71 18.17
CA ARG A 90 -25.90 -24.07 18.02
C ARG A 90 -27.05 -24.83 18.72
N PHE A 91 -26.75 -25.97 19.32
CA PHE A 91 -27.63 -26.77 20.17
C PHE A 91 -26.89 -27.14 21.46
#